data_AF-A0A3C1K140-F1
#
_entry.id   AF-A0A3C1K140-F1
#
_cell.length_a   1.000
_cell.length_b   1.000
_cell.length_c   1.000
_cell.angle_alpha   90.00
_cell.angle_beta   90.00
_cell.angle_gamma   90.00
#
_symmetry.space_group_name_H-M   'P 1'
#
loop_
_entity.id
_entity.type
_entity.pdbx_description
1 polymer ?
#
loop_
_entity_poly.entity_id
_entity_poly.type
_entity_poly.pdbx_seq_one_letter_code
_entity_poly.pdbx_strand_id
1 'polypeptide(L)' 'MNKTIENTNKLLNFVSKKFESGELNNESLVQLIELSGSYLNLRTIPKYQHDTGLSYNGVKKNRIIKVLFSVKFVIDND' A
#
# COMPACT_ATOMS: atom_id res chain seq x y z
N MET A 1 -4.68 24.05 -3.33
CA MET A 1 -4.80 22.62 -2.96
C MET A 1 -3.52 21.91 -3.41
N ASN A 2 -2.94 21.00 -2.62
CA ASN A 2 -1.69 20.31 -2.97
C ASN A 2 -1.94 19.41 -4.20
N LYS A 3 -1.09 19.53 -5.24
CA LYS A 3 -1.20 18.77 -6.51
C LYS A 3 -1.27 17.26 -6.28
N THR A 4 -0.55 16.74 -5.28
CA THR A 4 -0.60 15.31 -4.92
C THR A 4 -2.00 14.91 -4.43
N ILE A 5 -2.62 15.73 -3.58
CA ILE A 5 -3.97 15.46 -3.05
C ILE A 5 -5.00 15.49 -4.19
N GLU A 6 -4.89 16.46 -5.10
CA GLU A 6 -5.77 16.54 -6.27
C GLU A 6 -5.65 15.30 -7.16
N ASN A 7 -4.43 14.88 -7.47
CA ASN A 7 -4.18 13.69 -8.29
C ASN A 7 -4.71 12.41 -7.63
N THR A 8 -4.49 12.24 -6.32
CA THR A 8 -5.03 11.11 -5.55
C THR A 8 -6.56 11.07 -5.64
N ASN A 9 -7.23 12.20 -5.43
CA ASN A 9 -8.69 12.26 -5.51
C ASN A 9 -9.22 11.92 -6.92
N LYS A 10 -8.55 12.40 -7.98
CA LYS A 10 -8.91 12.06 -9.37
C LYS A 10 -8.80 10.56 -9.62
N LEU A 11 -7.72 9.93 -9.15
CA LEU A 11 -7.50 8.49 -9.33
C LEU A 11 -8.55 7.66 -8.57
N LEU A 12 -8.81 7.99 -7.30
CA LEU A 12 -9.84 7.29 -6.50
C LEU A 12 -11.22 7.40 -7.15
N ASN A 13 -11.59 8.60 -7.61
CA ASN A 13 -12.86 8.81 -8.31
C ASN A 13 -12.95 8.02 -9.62
N PHE A 14 -11.86 7.95 -10.37
CA PHE A 14 -11.80 7.15 -11.60
C PHE A 14 -12.00 5.67 -11.32
N VAL A 15 -11.26 5.10 -10.35
CA VAL A 15 -11.36 3.69 -9.97
C VAL A 15 -12.78 3.35 -9.51
N SER A 16 -13.38 4.18 -8.63
CA SER A 16 -14.76 3.96 -8.14
C SER A 16 -15.77 3.90 -9.29
N LYS A 17 -15.78 4.92 -10.16
CA LYS A 17 -16.73 5.00 -11.28
C LYS A 17 -16.56 3.85 -12.28
N LYS A 18 -15.32 3.48 -12.58
CA LYS A 18 -15.03 2.41 -13.55
C LYS A 18 -15.33 1.03 -12.99
N PHE A 19 -15.15 0.82 -11.69
CA PHE A 19 -15.58 -0.41 -11.04
C PHE A 19 -17.11 -0.53 -10.98
N GLU A 20 -17.83 0.53 -10.58
CA GLU A 20 -19.30 0.55 -10.54
C GLU A 20 -19.96 0.36 -11.91
N SER A 21 -19.31 0.80 -12.98
CA SER A 21 -19.78 0.61 -14.37
C SER A 21 -19.39 -0.75 -14.98
N GLY A 22 -18.60 -1.57 -14.26
CA GLY A 22 -18.12 -2.86 -14.75
C GLY A 22 -16.94 -2.79 -15.74
N GLU A 23 -16.38 -1.60 -15.97
CA GLU A 23 -15.18 -1.40 -16.79
C GLU A 23 -13.89 -1.81 -16.06
N LEU A 24 -13.91 -1.82 -14.73
CA LEU A 24 -12.93 -2.50 -13.89
C LEU A 24 -13.63 -3.62 -13.12
N ASN A 25 -12.88 -4.70 -12.89
CA ASN A 25 -13.34 -5.85 -12.13
C ASN A 25 -12.42 -6.11 -10.93
N ASN A 26 -12.71 -7.17 -10.18
CA ASN A 26 -11.94 -7.53 -9.00
C ASN A 26 -10.44 -7.73 -9.31
N GLU A 27 -10.12 -8.37 -10.45
CA GLU A 27 -8.73 -8.57 -10.88
C GLU A 27 -8.02 -7.23 -11.12
N SER A 28 -8.72 -6.27 -11.70
CA SER A 28 -8.18 -4.93 -11.91
C SER A 28 -7.86 -4.22 -10.58
N LEU A 29 -8.72 -4.38 -9.57
CA LEU A 29 -8.46 -3.83 -8.24
C LEU A 29 -7.29 -4.53 -7.54
N VAL A 30 -7.15 -5.84 -7.70
CA VAL A 30 -5.99 -6.60 -7.20
C VAL A 30 -4.70 -6.07 -7.82
N GLN A 31 -4.65 -5.88 -9.14
CA GLN A 31 -3.48 -5.33 -9.83
C GLN A 31 -3.11 -3.91 -9.35
N LEU A 32 -4.11 -3.07 -9.03
CA LEU A 32 -3.86 -1.75 -8.44
C LEU A 32 -3.25 -1.83 -7.04
N ILE A 33 -3.71 -2.79 -6.22
CA ILE A 33 -3.14 -3.04 -4.89
C ILE A 33 -1.70 -3.54 -5.02
N GLU A 34 -1.43 -4.48 -5.92
CA GLU A 34 -0.08 -5.01 -6.18
C GLU A 34 0.88 -3.92 -6.66
N LEU A 35 0.46 -3.10 -7.63
CA LEU A 35 1.25 -1.97 -8.12
C LEU A 35 1.57 -0.99 -6.98
N SER A 36 0.55 -0.59 -6.22
CA SER A 36 0.73 0.33 -5.08
C SER A 36 1.64 -0.27 -4.01
N GLY A 37 1.47 -1.55 -3.70
CA GLY A 37 2.30 -2.30 -2.76
C GLY A 37 3.76 -2.37 -3.20
N SER A 38 4.01 -2.55 -4.50
CA SER A 38 5.36 -2.58 -5.07
C SER A 38 6.10 -1.24 -4.92
N TYR A 39 5.45 -0.11 -5.22
CA TYR A 39 6.05 1.21 -5.05
C TYR A 39 6.31 1.57 -3.58
N LEU A 40 5.51 1.03 -2.66
CA LEU A 40 5.69 1.20 -1.21
C LEU A 40 6.71 0.21 -0.60
N ASN A 41 7.24 -0.73 -1.40
CA ASN A 41 8.02 -1.88 -0.93
C ASN A 41 7.36 -2.60 0.27
N LEU A 42 6.03 -2.74 0.18
CA LEU A 42 5.17 -3.13 1.29
C LEU A 42 5.50 -4.55 1.76
N ARG A 43 5.86 -4.69 3.04
CA ARG A 43 6.16 -6.00 3.67
C ARG A 43 5.48 -6.10 5.01
N THR A 44 4.97 -7.27 5.41
CA THR A 44 4.51 -7.44 6.80
C THR A 44 5.70 -7.31 7.75
N ILE A 45 5.47 -6.91 9.00
CA ILE A 45 6.57 -6.82 9.99
C ILE A 45 7.37 -8.13 10.08
N PRO A 46 6.74 -9.33 10.18
CA PRO A 46 7.48 -10.59 10.22
C PRO A 46 8.29 -10.86 8.95
N LYS A 47 7.76 -10.56 7.76
CA LYS A 47 8.50 -10.74 6.50
C LYS A 47 9.72 -9.83 6.43
N TYR A 48 9.53 -8.56 6.77
CA TYR A 48 10.61 -7.58 6.81
C TYR A 48 11.70 -7.98 7.80
N GLN A 49 11.31 -8.44 8.99
CA GLN A 49 12.20 -8.95 10.02
C GLN A 49 13.07 -10.09 9.48
N HIS A 50 12.43 -11.10 8.87
CA HIS A 50 13.12 -12.25 8.29
C HIS A 50 14.12 -11.84 7.20
N ASP A 51 13.70 -10.95 6.28
CA ASP A 51 14.52 -10.55 5.14
C ASP A 51 15.73 -9.68 5.51
N THR A 52 15.65 -8.96 6.64
CA THR A 52 16.68 -8.01 7.07
C THR A 52 17.51 -8.50 8.26
N GLY A 53 17.10 -9.59 8.91
CA GLY A 53 17.71 -10.08 10.15
C GLY A 53 17.51 -9.17 11.37
N LEU A 54 16.68 -8.12 11.26
CA LEU A 54 16.39 -7.22 12.38
C LEU A 54 15.48 -7.89 13.41
N SER A 55 15.42 -7.36 14.64
CA SER A 55 14.44 -7.82 15.63
C SER A 55 13.06 -7.22 15.36
N TYR A 56 11.98 -7.93 15.73
CA TYR A 56 10.61 -7.42 15.65
C TYR A 56 10.47 -6.01 16.25
N ASN A 57 11.04 -5.82 17.45
CA ASN A 57 11.01 -4.55 18.17
C ASN A 57 11.84 -3.47 17.47
N GLY A 58 12.96 -3.86 16.85
CA GLY A 58 13.76 -2.97 16.02
C GLY A 58 12.97 -2.46 14.82
N VAL A 59 12.31 -3.35 14.08
CA VAL A 59 11.45 -2.99 12.93
C VAL A 59 10.28 -2.11 13.39
N LYS A 60 9.56 -2.54 14.43
CA LYS A 60 8.36 -1.85 14.93
C LYS A 60 8.62 -0.41 15.39
N LYS A 61 9.81 -0.12 15.93
CA LYS A 61 10.15 1.21 16.48
C LYS A 61 10.87 2.13 15.49
N ASN A 62 11.55 1.57 14.49
CA ASN A 62 12.48 2.33 13.63
C ASN A 62 12.11 2.31 12.14
N ARG A 63 10.91 1.84 11.78
CA ARG A 63 10.40 1.83 10.41
C ARG A 63 9.02 2.46 10.33
N ILE A 64 8.62 2.87 9.13
CA ILE A 64 7.27 3.40 8.88
C ILE A 64 6.29 2.24 8.89
N ILE A 65 5.47 2.16 9.94
CA ILE A 65 4.42 1.16 10.06
C ILE A 65 3.07 1.75 9.66
N LYS A 66 2.37 1.10 8.73
CA LYS A 66 0.97 1.41 8.39
C LYS A 66 0.09 0.19 8.63
N VAL A 67 -1.12 0.47 9.12
CA VAL A 67 -2.17 -0.55 9.26
C VAL A 67 -3.05 -0.46 8.02
N LEU A 68 -3.06 -1.51 7.22
CA LEU A 68 -3.92 -1.65 6.04
C LEU A 68 -4.74 -2.92 6.22
N PHE A 69 -6.06 -2.83 6.12
CA PHE A 69 -6.98 -3.97 6.32
C PHE A 69 -6.71 -4.75 7.63
N SER A 70 -6.52 -4.02 8.74
CA SER A 70 -6.19 -4.57 10.07
C SER A 70 -4.84 -5.30 10.19
N VAL A 71 -4.00 -5.27 9.16
CA VAL A 71 -2.66 -5.88 9.14
C VAL A 71 -1.58 -4.79 9.16
N LYS A 72 -0.52 -5.02 9.93
CA LYS A 72 0.62 -4.11 10.04
C LYS A 72 1.64 -4.40 8.93
N PHE A 73 1.92 -3.38 8.14
CA PHE A 73 2.94 -3.39 7.11
C PHE A 73 4.02 -2.35 7.39
N VAL A 74 5.24 -2.70 6.99
CA VAL A 74 6.37 -1.81 6.83
C VAL A 74 6.29 -1.20 5.43
N ILE A 75 6.45 0.12 5.35
CA ILE A 75 6.74 0.86 4.11
C ILE A 75 8.24 1.19 4.13
N ASP A 76 8.94 0.86 3.05
CA ASP A 76 10.41 0.94 2.97
C ASP A 76 10.85 1.37 1.56
N ASN A 77 10.41 2.56 1.14
CA ASN A 77 10.66 3.12 -0.18
C ASN A 77 11.24 4.55 -0.14
N ASP A 78 11.87 4.90 1.00
CA ASP A 78 12.65 6.13 1.19
C ASP A 78 14.13 5.92 0.82
#